data_AF-A0A9E5IWR2-F1
#
_entry.id   AF-A0A9E5IWR2-F1
#
_cell.length_a   1.000
_cell.length_b   1.000
_cell.length_c   1.000
_cell.angle_alpha   90.00
_cell.angle_beta   90.00
_cell.angle_gamma   90.00
#
_symmetry.space_group_name_H-M   'P 1'
#
loop_
_entity.id
_entity.type
_entity.pdbx_description
1 polymer ?
#
loop_
_entity_poly.entity_id
_entity_poly.type
_entity_poly.pdbx_seq_one_letter_code
_entity_poly.pdbx_strand_id
1 'polypeptide(L)'
;MFMFSFKKRSAVVTDAARIDAFLERGIENVFPSKDFVRAKMLRGERLSMYLGIDPTGKTLHFGHAIHAVPYPSIDAIFRAVAKRMEASQPIYIHEFMYPLMQGYDSVAMDVDGEIGGNDQTFNMLAGRDLMKSMKGKEKFVMAVKLLTDSSGKKMGKTEGNMVSLDQTADDMFGKVMSWSDGLILPGFEICTDVPLAEIAQIKAGLEGAGAGGTTGATNPRDAKVRLAKEIVSIYHSRAAADAAYEHFMNTFKKGEVPDDATEVRADKGVKLSDLALEAGLVASKGEFRRLAEGKGVSEVGNGDAILDSEYKIERDIDVRLGKKRFLKVRVK
;
A
#
# COMPACT_ATOMS: atom_id res chain seq x y z
N MET A 1 -28.93 -21.19 28.49
CA MET A 1 -28.89 -21.80 27.15
C MET A 1 -29.30 -20.73 26.14
N PHE A 2 -28.36 -19.89 25.70
CA PHE A 2 -28.63 -18.89 24.66
C PHE A 2 -28.36 -19.54 23.30
N MET A 3 -29.43 -19.98 22.65
CA MET A 3 -29.40 -20.52 21.30
C MET A 3 -29.28 -19.32 20.35
N PHE A 4 -28.07 -19.02 19.88
CA PHE A 4 -27.87 -18.04 18.82
C PHE A 4 -28.58 -18.55 17.57
N SER A 5 -29.69 -17.91 17.21
CA SER A 5 -30.38 -18.09 15.94
C SER A 5 -29.42 -17.74 14.82
N PHE A 6 -28.93 -18.76 14.09
CA PHE A 6 -28.09 -18.55 12.92
C PHE A 6 -28.81 -17.63 11.92
N LYS A 7 -28.15 -16.52 11.56
CA LYS A 7 -28.55 -15.58 10.50
C LYS A 7 -29.01 -16.36 9.26
N LYS A 8 -30.17 -16.00 8.72
CA LYS A 8 -30.74 -16.50 7.46
C LYS A 8 -29.64 -16.51 6.39
N ARG A 9 -29.31 -17.68 5.82
CA ARG A 9 -28.25 -17.78 4.80
C ARG A 9 -28.62 -16.92 3.58
N SER A 10 -27.69 -16.08 3.14
CA SER A 10 -27.84 -15.19 1.96
C SER A 10 -28.24 -16.00 0.73
N ALA A 11 -29.10 -15.46 -0.14
CA ALA A 11 -29.46 -16.11 -1.40
C ALA A 11 -28.22 -16.40 -2.26
N VAL A 12 -28.24 -17.51 -3.01
CA VAL A 12 -27.17 -17.83 -3.97
C VAL A 12 -27.33 -16.92 -5.17
N VAL A 13 -26.23 -16.29 -5.60
CA VAL A 13 -26.18 -15.42 -6.77
C VAL A 13 -25.56 -16.21 -7.92
N THR A 14 -26.32 -16.38 -9.01
CA THR A 14 -25.89 -17.08 -10.23
C THR A 14 -25.83 -16.15 -11.45
N ASP A 15 -25.79 -14.83 -11.21
CA ASP A 15 -25.69 -13.82 -12.27
C ASP A 15 -24.30 -13.87 -12.93
N ALA A 16 -24.27 -14.09 -14.24
CA ALA A 16 -23.02 -14.31 -14.97
C ALA A 16 -22.09 -13.09 -14.91
N ALA A 17 -22.62 -11.88 -15.06
CA ALA A 17 -21.83 -10.66 -15.05
C ALA A 17 -21.15 -10.41 -13.70
N ARG A 18 -21.87 -10.68 -12.59
CA ARG A 18 -21.29 -10.59 -11.24
C ARG A 18 -20.23 -11.65 -10.97
N ILE A 19 -20.45 -12.87 -11.45
CA ILE A 19 -19.45 -13.95 -11.34
C ILE A 19 -18.18 -13.58 -12.12
N ASP A 20 -18.34 -13.07 -13.34
CA ASP A 20 -17.22 -12.69 -14.20
C ASP A 20 -16.43 -11.55 -13.56
N ALA A 21 -17.11 -10.51 -13.06
CA ALA A 21 -16.47 -9.42 -12.32
C ALA A 21 -15.68 -9.90 -11.09
N PHE A 22 -16.22 -10.88 -10.34
CA PHE A 22 -15.55 -11.49 -9.19
C PHE A 22 -14.29 -12.29 -9.58
N LEU A 23 -14.32 -12.99 -10.72
CA LEU A 23 -13.19 -13.78 -11.22
C LEU A 23 -12.15 -12.95 -11.99
N GLU A 24 -12.42 -11.67 -12.23
CA GLU A 24 -11.54 -10.76 -12.97
C GLU A 24 -10.83 -9.76 -12.06
N ARG A 25 -11.57 -9.07 -11.18
CA ARG A 25 -11.02 -7.95 -10.40
C ARG A 25 -9.94 -8.43 -9.43
N GLY A 26 -8.71 -7.95 -9.61
CA GLY A 26 -7.61 -8.26 -8.71
C GLY A 26 -7.15 -9.73 -8.75
N ILE A 27 -7.68 -10.56 -9.67
CA ILE A 27 -7.30 -11.96 -9.81
C ILE A 27 -6.16 -12.09 -10.80
N GLU A 28 -5.02 -12.62 -10.36
CA GLU A 28 -3.86 -12.90 -11.18
C GLU A 28 -3.98 -14.28 -11.84
N ASN A 29 -4.23 -15.32 -11.05
CA ASN A 29 -4.34 -16.70 -11.53
C ASN A 29 -5.47 -17.47 -10.82
N VAL A 30 -6.07 -18.43 -11.53
CA VAL A 30 -7.05 -19.37 -10.95
C VAL A 30 -6.72 -20.79 -11.38
N PHE A 31 -6.66 -21.71 -10.40
CA PHE A 31 -6.39 -23.12 -10.64
C PHE A 31 -7.60 -23.99 -10.26
N PRO A 32 -8.03 -24.93 -11.11
CA PRO A 32 -7.37 -25.34 -12.35
C PRO A 32 -7.64 -24.37 -13.51
N SER A 33 -8.76 -23.63 -13.47
CA SER A 33 -9.08 -22.57 -14.40
C SER A 33 -10.20 -21.67 -13.85
N LYS A 34 -10.37 -20.47 -14.42
CA LYS A 34 -11.53 -19.61 -14.14
C LYS A 34 -12.84 -20.30 -14.48
N ASP A 35 -12.90 -21.01 -15.61
CA ASP A 35 -14.09 -21.74 -16.06
C ASP A 35 -14.54 -22.81 -15.07
N PHE A 36 -13.60 -23.49 -14.42
CA PHE A 36 -13.92 -24.48 -13.38
C PHE A 36 -14.70 -23.87 -12.22
N VAL A 37 -14.24 -22.72 -11.72
CA VAL A 37 -14.90 -21.99 -10.62
C VAL A 37 -16.22 -21.39 -11.09
N ARG A 38 -16.21 -20.75 -12.26
CA ARG A 38 -17.38 -20.16 -12.91
C ARG A 38 -18.51 -21.18 -13.08
N ALA A 39 -18.20 -22.37 -13.58
CA ALA A 39 -19.19 -23.42 -13.79
C ALA A 39 -19.83 -23.89 -12.47
N LYS A 40 -19.05 -23.99 -11.37
CA LYS A 40 -19.59 -24.29 -10.03
C LYS A 40 -20.55 -23.19 -9.56
N MET A 41 -20.16 -21.92 -9.70
CA MET A 41 -20.99 -20.78 -9.27
C MET A 41 -22.29 -20.68 -10.08
N LEU A 42 -22.24 -20.88 -11.40
CA LEU A 42 -23.43 -20.86 -12.27
C LEU A 42 -24.42 -21.99 -11.98
N ARG A 43 -23.95 -23.14 -11.47
CA ARG A 43 -24.82 -24.23 -11.00
C ARG A 43 -25.53 -23.90 -9.68
N GLY A 44 -25.23 -22.76 -9.06
CA GLY A 44 -25.79 -22.39 -7.77
C GLY A 44 -25.19 -23.17 -6.60
N GLU A 45 -24.01 -23.76 -6.78
CA GLU A 45 -23.29 -24.42 -5.69
C GLU A 45 -22.90 -23.38 -4.62
N ARG A 46 -23.08 -23.75 -3.35
CA ARG A 46 -22.52 -22.97 -2.24
C ARG A 46 -21.10 -23.44 -2.00
N LEU A 47 -20.15 -22.58 -2.34
CA LEU A 47 -18.73 -22.85 -2.22
C LEU A 47 -18.19 -22.30 -0.90
N SER A 48 -17.40 -23.12 -0.23
CA SER A 48 -16.60 -22.73 0.94
C SER A 48 -15.21 -22.29 0.49
N MET A 49 -14.75 -21.14 1.01
CA MET A 49 -13.43 -20.59 0.72
C MET A 49 -12.66 -20.30 2.00
N TYR A 50 -11.35 -20.46 1.93
CA TYR A 50 -10.41 -20.17 3.02
C TYR A 50 -9.38 -19.12 2.60
N LEU A 51 -9.00 -18.26 3.55
CA LEU A 51 -7.87 -17.35 3.50
C LEU A 51 -7.08 -17.52 4.80
N GLY A 52 -5.85 -18.02 4.70
CA GLY A 52 -4.92 -18.13 5.82
C GLY A 52 -4.17 -16.82 6.05
N ILE A 53 -4.08 -16.39 7.31
CA ILE A 53 -3.29 -15.22 7.70
C ILE A 53 -2.45 -15.56 8.92
N ASP A 54 -1.13 -15.50 8.76
CA ASP A 54 -0.18 -15.74 9.84
C ASP A 54 0.00 -14.50 10.72
N PRO A 55 -0.13 -14.62 12.06
CA PRO A 55 0.00 -13.51 12.99
C PRO A 55 1.49 -13.17 13.26
N THR A 56 2.17 -12.59 12.27
CA THR A 56 3.59 -12.20 12.38
C THR A 56 3.79 -10.74 12.79
N GLY A 57 2.70 -9.97 12.89
CA GLY A 57 2.70 -8.54 13.20
C GLY A 57 1.55 -8.15 14.12
N LYS A 58 1.60 -6.92 14.66
CA LYS A 58 0.60 -6.41 15.60
C LYS A 58 -0.74 -6.02 14.95
N THR A 59 -0.75 -5.78 13.64
CA THR A 59 -1.91 -5.29 12.88
C THR A 59 -1.89 -5.85 11.47
N LEU A 60 -3.05 -5.86 10.80
CA LEU A 60 -3.15 -6.10 9.37
C LEU A 60 -2.83 -4.83 8.57
N HIS A 61 -2.38 -5.01 7.35
CA HIS A 61 -1.89 -3.96 6.46
C HIS A 61 -2.11 -4.40 5.03
N PHE A 62 -2.18 -3.46 4.10
CA PHE A 62 -2.55 -3.76 2.71
C PHE A 62 -1.56 -4.71 2.00
N GLY A 63 -0.38 -4.93 2.59
CA GLY A 63 0.57 -5.97 2.17
C GLY A 63 0.43 -7.35 2.84
N HIS A 64 -0.54 -7.63 3.72
CA HIS A 64 -0.63 -8.90 4.48
C HIS A 64 -1.12 -10.11 3.66
N ALA A 65 -0.89 -10.08 2.36
CA ALA A 65 -0.79 -11.28 1.55
C ALA A 65 0.55 -12.03 1.73
N ILE A 66 1.46 -11.49 2.54
CA ILE A 66 2.84 -11.97 2.64
C ILE A 66 3.08 -12.53 4.03
N HIS A 67 3.13 -13.86 4.18
CA HIS A 67 4.12 -14.57 5.00
C HIS A 67 4.11 -16.06 4.63
N ALA A 68 4.96 -16.39 3.67
CA ALA A 68 5.69 -17.66 3.52
C ALA A 68 6.61 -17.43 2.31
N VAL A 69 7.83 -17.96 2.32
CA VAL A 69 8.76 -17.76 1.21
C VAL A 69 8.09 -18.31 -0.07
N PRO A 70 7.79 -17.46 -1.08
CA PRO A 70 7.12 -17.92 -2.29
C PRO A 70 8.09 -18.79 -3.09
N TYR A 71 7.96 -20.11 -2.97
CA TYR A 71 8.65 -21.02 -3.86
C TYR A 71 7.71 -21.43 -4.97
N PRO A 72 7.79 -20.90 -6.20
CA PRO A 72 6.81 -21.23 -7.24
C PRO A 72 6.73 -22.72 -7.62
N SER A 73 7.68 -23.55 -7.17
CA SER A 73 7.71 -25.00 -7.37
C SER A 73 8.64 -25.67 -6.36
N ILE A 74 8.56 -27.00 -6.23
CA ILE A 74 9.52 -27.81 -5.47
C ILE A 74 10.96 -27.55 -5.96
N ASP A 75 11.13 -27.41 -7.28
CA ASP A 75 12.41 -27.08 -7.91
C ASP A 75 12.90 -25.66 -7.54
N ALA A 76 11.99 -24.70 -7.33
CA ALA A 76 12.34 -23.40 -6.78
C ALA A 76 12.71 -23.46 -5.29
N ILE A 77 12.10 -24.37 -4.51
CA ILE A 77 12.55 -24.68 -3.14
C ILE A 77 14.00 -25.16 -3.20
N PHE A 78 14.30 -26.18 -4.01
CA PHE A 78 15.65 -26.74 -4.12
C PHE A 78 16.68 -25.70 -4.59
N ARG A 79 16.34 -24.84 -5.55
CA ARG A 79 17.22 -23.73 -5.97
C ARG A 79 17.49 -22.72 -4.86
N ALA A 80 16.47 -22.35 -4.08
CA ALA A 80 16.65 -21.41 -2.99
C ALA A 80 17.44 -22.03 -1.83
N VAL A 81 17.24 -23.33 -1.59
CA VAL A 81 18.04 -24.12 -0.66
C VAL A 81 19.49 -24.15 -1.12
N ALA A 82 19.76 -24.46 -2.38
CA ALA A 82 21.11 -24.45 -2.94
C ALA A 82 21.79 -23.08 -2.77
N LYS A 83 21.09 -21.98 -3.08
CA LYS A 83 21.60 -20.61 -2.90
C LYS A 83 21.89 -20.26 -1.44
N ARG A 84 21.04 -20.69 -0.50
CA ARG A 84 21.26 -20.48 0.94
C ARG A 84 22.41 -21.34 1.47
N MET A 85 22.56 -22.56 0.98
CA MET A 85 23.70 -23.43 1.28
C MET A 85 25.01 -22.82 0.79
N GLU A 86 25.04 -22.28 -0.44
CA GLU A 86 26.19 -21.53 -0.98
C GLU A 86 26.53 -20.30 -0.13
N ALA A 87 25.51 -19.61 0.39
CA ALA A 87 25.66 -18.46 1.27
C ALA A 87 25.93 -18.84 2.75
N SER A 88 26.13 -20.13 3.06
CA SER A 88 26.30 -20.65 4.44
C SER A 88 25.20 -20.22 5.42
N GLN A 89 23.98 -20.01 4.91
CA GLN A 89 22.82 -19.71 5.74
C GLN A 89 22.16 -21.02 6.17
N PRO A 90 21.82 -21.18 7.47
CA PRO A 90 21.14 -22.38 7.95
C PRO A 90 19.75 -22.50 7.32
N ILE A 91 19.33 -23.73 7.03
CA ILE A 91 18.00 -24.08 6.50
C ILE A 91 17.43 -25.14 7.43
N TYR A 92 16.24 -24.88 7.97
CA TYR A 92 15.64 -25.78 8.92
C TYR A 92 14.54 -26.65 8.27
N ILE A 93 14.44 -27.91 8.70
CA ILE A 93 13.47 -28.87 8.16
C ILE A 93 12.03 -28.36 8.28
N HIS A 94 11.72 -27.63 9.35
CA HIS A 94 10.37 -27.08 9.57
C HIS A 94 9.96 -26.07 8.48
N GLU A 95 10.90 -25.41 7.80
CA GLU A 95 10.61 -24.51 6.68
C GLU A 95 9.98 -25.26 5.49
N PHE A 96 10.35 -26.54 5.30
CA PHE A 96 9.77 -27.40 4.26
C PHE A 96 8.41 -27.98 4.64
N MET A 97 8.09 -28.02 5.93
CA MET A 97 6.81 -28.53 6.42
C MET A 97 5.68 -27.51 6.28
N TYR A 98 6.02 -26.22 6.20
CA TYR A 98 5.03 -25.15 6.19
C TYR A 98 3.97 -25.28 5.06
N PRO A 99 4.33 -25.57 3.78
CA PRO A 99 3.33 -25.77 2.72
C PRO A 99 2.37 -26.94 3.01
N LEU A 100 2.86 -27.99 3.69
CA LEU A 100 2.03 -29.12 4.10
C LEU A 100 1.11 -28.76 5.26
N MET A 101 1.58 -27.96 6.22
CA MET A 101 0.78 -27.48 7.34
C MET A 101 -0.37 -26.59 6.86
N GLN A 102 -0.07 -25.56 6.06
CA GLN A 102 -1.08 -24.71 5.42
C GLN A 102 -2.01 -25.53 4.52
N GLY A 103 -1.45 -26.48 3.76
CA GLY A 103 -2.24 -27.37 2.92
C GLY A 103 -3.21 -28.25 3.71
N TYR A 104 -2.80 -28.70 4.90
CA TYR A 104 -3.64 -29.51 5.79
C TYR A 104 -4.82 -28.73 6.36
N ASP A 105 -4.71 -27.41 6.55
CA ASP A 105 -5.84 -26.57 6.94
C ASP A 105 -7.01 -26.72 5.95
N SER A 106 -6.70 -26.75 4.65
CA SER A 106 -7.72 -27.00 3.61
C SER A 106 -8.42 -28.34 3.79
N VAL A 107 -7.68 -29.38 4.17
CA VAL A 107 -8.20 -30.73 4.45
C VAL A 107 -9.05 -30.73 5.70
N ALA A 108 -8.55 -30.14 6.79
CA ALA A 108 -9.26 -30.07 8.06
C ALA A 108 -10.60 -29.33 7.93
N MET A 109 -10.64 -28.24 7.16
CA MET A 109 -11.85 -27.43 6.94
C MET A 109 -12.75 -27.93 5.80
N ASP A 110 -12.29 -28.87 4.98
CA ASP A 110 -13.03 -29.41 3.83
C ASP A 110 -13.45 -28.38 2.77
N VAL A 111 -12.61 -27.39 2.49
CA VAL A 111 -13.00 -26.24 1.65
C VAL A 111 -13.12 -26.57 0.15
N ASP A 112 -13.91 -25.79 -0.57
CA ASP A 112 -14.01 -25.88 -2.03
C ASP A 112 -12.90 -25.09 -2.73
N GLY A 113 -12.39 -24.02 -2.10
CA GLY A 113 -11.25 -23.27 -2.61
C GLY A 113 -10.46 -22.49 -1.55
N GLU A 114 -9.31 -21.97 -1.96
CA GLU A 114 -8.46 -21.08 -1.16
C GLU A 114 -8.12 -19.83 -1.97
N ILE A 115 -8.08 -18.68 -1.30
CA ILE A 115 -7.67 -17.39 -1.86
C ILE A 115 -6.45 -16.87 -1.11
N GLY A 116 -5.51 -16.27 -1.84
CA GLY A 116 -4.29 -15.72 -1.26
C GLY A 116 -3.49 -14.92 -2.27
N GLY A 117 -2.45 -14.23 -1.81
CA GLY A 117 -1.55 -13.51 -2.70
C GLY A 117 -0.88 -14.41 -3.73
N ASN A 118 -0.50 -13.86 -4.87
CA ASN A 118 0.19 -14.63 -5.92
C ASN A 118 1.53 -15.25 -5.46
N ASP A 119 2.13 -14.70 -4.41
CA ASP A 119 3.29 -15.28 -3.74
C ASP A 119 2.95 -16.55 -2.92
N GLN A 120 1.71 -16.73 -2.48
CA GLN A 120 1.27 -17.95 -1.78
C GLN A 120 0.84 -19.09 -2.71
N THR A 121 0.88 -18.89 -4.04
CA THR A 121 0.36 -19.85 -5.03
C THR A 121 0.84 -21.28 -4.81
N PHE A 122 2.13 -21.46 -4.53
CA PHE A 122 2.68 -22.79 -4.31
C PHE A 122 2.11 -23.49 -3.07
N ASN A 123 2.02 -22.80 -1.93
CA ASN A 123 1.46 -23.38 -0.71
C ASN A 123 -0.02 -23.74 -0.91
N MET A 124 -0.77 -22.87 -1.57
CA MET A 124 -2.18 -23.12 -1.89
C MET A 124 -2.37 -24.34 -2.81
N LEU A 125 -1.46 -24.51 -3.79
CA LEU A 125 -1.42 -25.67 -4.69
C LEU A 125 -1.04 -26.95 -3.95
N ALA A 126 -0.11 -26.91 -3.00
CA ALA A 126 0.18 -28.06 -2.12
C ALA A 126 -1.08 -28.48 -1.35
N GLY A 127 -1.87 -27.53 -0.86
CA GLY A 127 -3.17 -27.81 -0.24
C GLY A 127 -4.20 -28.40 -1.21
N ARG A 128 -4.17 -28.03 -2.50
CA ARG A 128 -5.01 -28.65 -3.53
C ARG A 128 -4.64 -30.12 -3.74
N ASP A 129 -3.35 -30.43 -3.88
CA ASP A 129 -2.87 -31.79 -4.07
C ASP A 129 -3.18 -32.68 -2.86
N LEU A 130 -3.05 -32.12 -1.66
CA LEU A 130 -3.38 -32.81 -0.41
C LEU A 130 -4.89 -33.08 -0.30
N MET A 131 -5.74 -32.11 -0.64
CA MET A 131 -7.19 -32.29 -0.71
C MET A 131 -7.60 -33.40 -1.66
N LYS A 132 -6.98 -33.45 -2.84
CA LYS A 132 -7.21 -34.52 -3.82
C LYS A 132 -6.79 -35.88 -3.27
N SER A 133 -5.60 -35.96 -2.68
CA SER A 133 -5.04 -37.22 -2.18
C SER A 133 -5.80 -37.78 -0.97
N MET A 134 -6.21 -36.92 -0.04
CA MET A 134 -6.81 -37.35 1.22
C MET A 134 -8.34 -37.46 1.17
N LYS A 135 -9.00 -36.67 0.30
CA LYS A 135 -10.46 -36.59 0.24
C LYS A 135 -11.06 -36.82 -1.15
N GLY A 136 -10.24 -37.00 -2.19
CA GLY A 136 -10.72 -37.11 -3.56
C GLY A 136 -11.41 -35.83 -4.09
N LYS A 137 -11.23 -34.69 -3.42
CA LYS A 137 -11.94 -33.43 -3.71
C LYS A 137 -11.05 -32.46 -4.49
N GLU A 138 -11.56 -31.99 -5.63
CA GLU A 138 -10.89 -30.98 -6.46
C GLU A 138 -11.14 -29.56 -5.91
N LYS A 139 -10.20 -29.09 -5.07
CA LYS A 139 -10.16 -27.74 -4.48
C LYS A 139 -9.61 -26.70 -5.47
N PHE A 140 -10.28 -25.57 -5.69
CA PHE A 140 -9.74 -24.48 -6.52
C PHE A 140 -8.81 -23.52 -5.74
N VAL A 141 -7.93 -22.82 -6.45
CA VAL A 141 -7.04 -21.78 -5.88
C VAL A 141 -7.26 -20.49 -6.65
N MET A 142 -7.42 -19.37 -5.93
CA MET A 142 -7.49 -18.02 -6.50
C MET A 142 -6.32 -17.19 -5.99
N ALA A 143 -5.35 -16.94 -6.87
CA ALA A 143 -4.21 -16.10 -6.59
C ALA A 143 -4.53 -14.65 -6.94
N VAL A 144 -4.49 -13.75 -5.96
CA VAL A 144 -4.75 -12.33 -6.15
C VAL A 144 -3.47 -11.54 -6.42
N LYS A 145 -3.63 -10.43 -7.13
CA LYS A 145 -2.55 -9.45 -7.37
C LYS A 145 -1.99 -8.93 -6.05
N LEU A 146 -0.69 -8.71 -6.03
CA LEU A 146 -0.03 -8.02 -4.92
C LEU A 146 0.02 -6.52 -5.21
N LEU A 147 -0.09 -5.72 -4.15
CA LEU A 147 0.14 -4.28 -4.25
C LEU A 147 1.65 -4.02 -4.41
N THR A 148 2.09 -3.96 -5.66
CA THR A 148 3.48 -3.68 -6.07
C THR A 148 3.54 -2.49 -7.00
N ASP A 149 4.64 -1.73 -6.95
CA ASP A 149 4.88 -0.66 -7.92
C ASP A 149 5.19 -1.20 -9.33
N SER A 150 5.35 -0.28 -10.29
CA SER A 150 5.68 -0.60 -11.70
C SER A 150 7.02 -1.33 -11.88
N SER A 151 7.88 -1.33 -10.86
CA SER A 151 9.14 -2.07 -10.80
C SER A 151 9.02 -3.45 -10.15
N GLY A 152 7.82 -3.85 -9.73
CA GLY A 152 7.57 -5.11 -9.01
C GLY A 152 8.00 -5.09 -7.55
N LYS A 153 8.37 -3.92 -7.01
CA LYS A 153 8.75 -3.78 -5.61
C LYS A 153 7.49 -3.81 -4.75
N LYS A 154 7.45 -4.76 -3.81
CA LYS A 154 6.36 -4.88 -2.83
C LYS A 154 6.40 -3.69 -1.88
N MET A 155 5.22 -3.25 -1.44
CA MET A 155 5.09 -2.26 -0.37
C MET A 155 5.82 -2.77 0.89
N GLY A 156 6.94 -2.14 1.20
CA GLY A 156 7.81 -2.55 2.30
C GLY A 156 7.44 -1.89 3.63
N LYS A 157 7.49 -2.66 4.72
CA LYS A 157 7.43 -2.17 6.11
C LYS A 157 8.47 -1.06 6.38
N THR A 158 9.58 -1.05 5.64
CA THR A 158 10.73 -0.16 5.83
C THR A 158 10.64 1.19 5.12
N GLU A 159 9.71 1.37 4.18
CA GLU A 159 9.62 2.63 3.39
C GLU A 159 8.57 3.60 3.91
N GLY A 160 7.94 3.31 5.06
CA GLY A 160 6.93 4.17 5.69
C GLY A 160 5.58 4.25 4.95
N ASN A 161 5.50 3.78 3.70
CA ASN A 161 4.33 3.91 2.83
C ASN A 161 3.23 2.85 3.06
N MET A 162 3.43 1.96 4.02
CA MET A 162 2.54 0.84 4.28
C MET A 162 1.29 1.28 5.05
N VAL A 163 0.11 1.10 4.44
CA VAL A 163 -1.19 1.40 5.05
C VAL A 163 -1.65 0.23 5.91
N SER A 164 -1.87 0.47 7.20
CA SER A 164 -2.38 -0.49 8.18
C SER A 164 -3.87 -0.24 8.46
N LEU A 165 -4.61 -1.29 8.82
CA LEU A 165 -6.08 -1.21 8.96
C LEU A 165 -6.53 -0.47 10.23
N ASP A 166 -5.65 -0.36 11.22
CA ASP A 166 -5.87 0.27 12.52
C ASP A 166 -5.49 1.77 12.55
N GLN A 167 -5.07 2.33 11.42
CA GLN A 167 -4.66 3.73 11.34
C GLN A 167 -5.84 4.68 11.42
N THR A 168 -5.57 5.94 11.76
CA THR A 168 -6.57 7.01 11.67
C THR A 168 -6.88 7.35 10.20
N ALA A 169 -8.01 8.01 9.96
CA ALA A 169 -8.41 8.46 8.63
C ALA A 169 -7.34 9.39 8.01
N ASP A 170 -6.77 10.29 8.81
CA ASP A 170 -5.73 11.24 8.37
C ASP A 170 -4.43 10.53 7.98
N ASP A 171 -3.98 9.57 8.80
CA ASP A 171 -2.77 8.79 8.53
C ASP A 171 -2.93 7.91 7.28
N MET A 172 -4.09 7.27 7.14
CA MET A 172 -4.43 6.44 5.99
C MET A 172 -4.45 7.29 4.72
N PHE A 173 -5.09 8.46 4.77
CA PHE A 173 -5.14 9.41 3.67
C PHE A 173 -3.73 9.86 3.27
N GLY A 174 -2.93 10.33 4.24
CA GLY A 174 -1.57 10.80 4.02
C GLY A 174 -0.65 9.75 3.40
N LYS A 175 -0.75 8.49 3.85
CA LYS A 175 0.04 7.38 3.28
C LYS A 175 -0.37 7.00 1.87
N VAL A 176 -1.67 6.97 1.55
CA VAL A 176 -2.10 6.75 0.16
C VAL A 176 -1.59 7.88 -0.74
N MET A 177 -1.58 9.12 -0.24
CA MET A 177 -1.02 10.26 -0.97
C MET A 177 0.51 10.16 -1.17
N SER A 178 1.24 9.43 -0.33
CA SER A 178 2.68 9.18 -0.48
C SER A 178 3.02 8.06 -1.46
N TRP A 179 2.02 7.31 -1.95
CA TRP A 179 2.23 6.27 -2.96
C TRP A 179 2.78 6.84 -4.27
N SER A 180 3.62 6.06 -4.93
CA SER A 180 4.12 6.37 -6.27
C SER A 180 2.97 6.35 -7.29
N ASP A 181 3.12 7.09 -8.40
CA ASP A 181 2.06 7.18 -9.41
C ASP A 181 1.75 5.82 -10.05
N GLY A 182 2.73 4.90 -10.09
CA GLY A 182 2.56 3.53 -10.55
C GLY A 182 1.62 2.68 -9.69
N LEU A 183 1.35 3.08 -8.44
CA LEU A 183 0.43 2.39 -7.52
C LEU A 183 -1.01 2.89 -7.63
N ILE A 184 -1.28 3.95 -8.38
CA ILE A 184 -2.63 4.53 -8.49
C ILE A 184 -3.61 3.49 -9.05
N LEU A 185 -3.30 2.91 -10.21
CA LEU A 185 -4.19 1.95 -10.87
C LEU A 185 -4.31 0.63 -10.09
N PRO A 186 -3.21 -0.01 -9.63
CA PRO A 186 -3.31 -1.17 -8.75
C PRO A 186 -4.13 -0.89 -7.49
N GLY A 187 -3.94 0.28 -6.86
CA GLY A 187 -4.69 0.69 -5.68
C GLY A 187 -6.19 0.78 -5.92
N PHE A 188 -6.63 1.38 -7.03
CA PHE A 188 -8.05 1.37 -7.39
C PHE A 188 -8.58 -0.05 -7.63
N GLU A 189 -7.83 -0.88 -8.34
CA GLU A 189 -8.26 -2.22 -8.70
C GLU A 189 -8.46 -3.11 -7.46
N ILE A 190 -7.50 -3.13 -6.54
CA ILE A 190 -7.45 -4.12 -5.46
C ILE A 190 -7.78 -3.57 -4.06
N CYS A 191 -7.85 -2.24 -3.89
CA CYS A 191 -8.15 -1.62 -2.58
C CYS A 191 -9.46 -0.83 -2.56
N THR A 192 -10.23 -0.80 -3.65
CA THR A 192 -11.50 -0.07 -3.72
C THR A 192 -12.59 -0.89 -4.42
N ASP A 193 -13.83 -0.41 -4.37
CA ASP A 193 -14.95 -0.95 -5.14
C ASP A 193 -15.23 -0.16 -6.44
N VAL A 194 -14.38 0.80 -6.81
CA VAL A 194 -14.55 1.63 -8.03
C VAL A 194 -14.71 0.74 -9.27
N PRO A 195 -15.71 0.95 -10.15
CA PRO A 195 -15.94 0.08 -11.30
C PRO A 195 -14.74 -0.01 -12.25
N LEU A 196 -14.45 -1.19 -12.80
CA LEU A 196 -13.34 -1.41 -13.74
C LEU A 196 -13.38 -0.48 -14.97
N ALA A 197 -14.59 -0.19 -15.46
CA ALA A 197 -14.78 0.76 -16.56
C ALA A 197 -14.30 2.17 -16.22
N GLU A 198 -14.48 2.60 -14.96
CA GLU A 198 -14.03 3.90 -14.48
C GLU A 198 -12.52 3.89 -14.23
N ILE A 199 -11.96 2.78 -13.74
CA ILE A 199 -10.50 2.60 -13.63
C ILE A 199 -9.84 2.70 -15.01
N ALA A 200 -10.47 2.15 -16.06
CA ALA A 200 -9.99 2.29 -17.43
C ALA A 200 -10.00 3.74 -17.93
N GLN A 201 -11.00 4.56 -17.54
CA GLN A 201 -11.03 5.99 -17.83
C GLN A 201 -9.93 6.75 -17.09
N ILE A 202 -9.71 6.43 -15.81
CA ILE A 202 -8.60 7.01 -15.01
C ILE A 202 -7.27 6.69 -15.67
N LYS A 203 -7.06 5.44 -16.10
CA LYS A 203 -5.84 5.02 -16.83
C LYS A 203 -5.62 5.86 -18.09
N ALA A 204 -6.63 5.97 -18.95
CA ALA A 204 -6.53 6.75 -20.19
C ALA A 204 -6.20 8.23 -19.90
N GLY A 205 -6.80 8.81 -18.86
CA GLY A 205 -6.52 10.20 -18.45
C GLY A 205 -5.11 10.40 -17.92
N LEU A 206 -4.54 9.43 -17.19
CA LEU A 206 -3.16 9.48 -16.69
C LEU A 206 -2.13 9.33 -17.82
N GLU A 207 -2.39 8.47 -18.80
CA GLU A 207 -1.53 8.30 -19.98
C GLU A 207 -1.53 9.55 -20.87
N GLY A 208 -2.71 10.18 -21.04
CA GLY A 208 -2.86 11.44 -21.78
C GLY A 208 -2.15 12.64 -21.13
N ALA A 209 -1.92 12.61 -19.81
CA ALA A 209 -1.19 13.67 -19.10
C ALA A 209 0.31 13.72 -19.46
N GLY A 210 0.91 12.59 -19.86
CA GLY A 210 2.32 12.52 -20.23
C GLY A 210 2.64 13.04 -21.65
N ALA A 211 1.64 13.15 -22.52
CA ALA A 211 1.81 13.41 -23.95
C ALA A 211 1.55 14.88 -24.37
N GLY A 212 1.72 15.84 -23.45
CA GLY A 212 1.59 17.27 -23.76
C GLY A 212 0.13 17.76 -23.79
N GLY A 213 -0.40 18.07 -22.61
CA GLY A 213 -1.36 19.16 -22.42
C GLY A 213 -2.65 19.14 -23.26
N THR A 214 -3.32 18.00 -23.42
CA THR A 214 -4.68 17.99 -23.97
C THR A 214 -5.74 18.13 -22.87
N THR A 215 -6.84 18.80 -23.22
CA THR A 215 -8.04 19.04 -22.38
C THR A 215 -8.76 17.72 -22.09
N GLY A 216 -8.24 16.97 -21.12
CA GLY A 216 -8.72 15.63 -20.73
C GLY A 216 -7.73 14.84 -19.88
N ALA A 217 -6.51 15.36 -19.66
CA ALA A 217 -5.50 14.77 -18.80
C ALA A 217 -5.91 14.75 -17.31
N THR A 218 -5.85 13.58 -16.68
CA THR A 218 -6.03 13.42 -15.25
C THR A 218 -4.71 13.70 -14.54
N ASN A 219 -4.69 14.65 -13.61
CA ASN A 219 -3.52 14.90 -12.78
C ASN A 219 -3.29 13.71 -11.82
N PRO A 220 -2.10 13.09 -11.77
CA PRO A 220 -1.80 11.99 -10.84
C PRO A 220 -2.09 12.33 -9.37
N ARG A 221 -1.93 13.59 -8.98
CA ARG A 221 -2.30 14.06 -7.64
C ARG A 221 -3.80 13.93 -7.39
N ASP A 222 -4.63 14.35 -8.33
CA ASP A 222 -6.09 14.32 -8.18
C ASP A 222 -6.60 12.88 -8.18
N ALA A 223 -5.99 12.01 -9.00
CA ALA A 223 -6.25 10.57 -8.97
C ALA A 223 -5.87 9.95 -7.60
N LYS A 224 -4.75 10.36 -7.00
CA LYS A 224 -4.37 9.91 -5.64
C LYS A 224 -5.32 10.43 -4.56
N VAL A 225 -5.74 11.69 -4.64
CA VAL A 225 -6.75 12.25 -3.71
C VAL A 225 -8.02 11.42 -3.78
N ARG A 226 -8.48 11.12 -5.00
CA ARG A 226 -9.65 10.26 -5.20
C ARG A 226 -9.43 8.88 -4.58
N LEU A 227 -8.32 8.21 -4.90
CA LEU A 227 -7.99 6.90 -4.35
C LEU A 227 -7.97 6.89 -2.82
N ALA A 228 -7.35 7.91 -2.21
CA ALA A 228 -7.30 8.07 -0.76
C ALA A 228 -8.70 8.24 -0.17
N LYS A 229 -9.58 9.03 -0.80
CA LYS A 229 -10.97 9.17 -0.36
C LYS A 229 -11.73 7.85 -0.43
N GLU A 230 -11.60 7.08 -1.51
CA GLU A 230 -12.26 5.77 -1.66
C GLU A 230 -11.80 4.81 -0.56
N ILE A 231 -10.49 4.70 -0.35
CA ILE A 231 -9.90 3.82 0.68
C ILE A 231 -10.38 4.23 2.08
N VAL A 232 -10.27 5.50 2.45
CA VAL A 232 -10.69 5.98 3.78
C VAL A 232 -12.20 5.81 3.98
N SER A 233 -13.00 5.94 2.91
CA SER A 233 -14.44 5.73 2.98
C SER A 233 -14.83 4.29 3.32
N ILE A 234 -14.04 3.31 2.85
CA ILE A 234 -14.26 1.88 3.11
C ILE A 234 -13.96 1.53 4.57
N TYR A 235 -12.86 2.03 5.13
CA TYR A 235 -12.40 1.64 6.47
C TYR A 235 -12.91 2.55 7.60
N HIS A 236 -13.29 3.80 7.29
CA HIS A 236 -13.80 4.76 8.26
C HIS A 236 -15.22 5.22 7.89
N SER A 237 -15.32 6.24 7.04
CA SER A 237 -16.58 6.74 6.49
C SER A 237 -16.30 7.79 5.43
N ARG A 238 -17.30 8.10 4.60
CA ARG A 238 -17.21 9.19 3.62
C ARG A 238 -16.98 10.55 4.27
N ALA A 239 -17.61 10.81 5.43
CA ALA A 239 -17.40 12.04 6.18
C ALA A 239 -15.95 12.15 6.71
N ALA A 240 -15.38 11.04 7.20
CA ALA A 240 -13.98 10.99 7.63
C ALA A 240 -13.01 11.19 6.45
N ALA A 241 -13.33 10.66 5.26
CA ALA A 241 -12.54 10.87 4.07
C ALA A 241 -12.52 12.34 3.62
N ASP A 242 -13.65 13.04 3.70
CA ASP A 242 -13.73 14.46 3.39
C ASP A 242 -13.00 15.31 4.44
N ALA A 243 -13.15 14.99 5.74
CA ALA A 243 -12.40 15.65 6.80
C ALA A 243 -10.88 15.47 6.66
N ALA A 244 -10.43 14.25 6.34
CA ALA A 244 -9.01 13.94 6.13
C ALA A 244 -8.43 14.67 4.91
N TYR A 245 -9.23 14.81 3.84
CA TYR A 245 -8.84 15.62 2.70
C TYR A 245 -8.68 17.10 3.08
N GLU A 246 -9.63 17.68 3.83
CA GLU A 246 -9.52 19.08 4.28
C GLU A 246 -8.33 19.27 5.22
N HIS A 247 -8.10 18.33 6.15
CA HIS A 247 -6.94 18.32 7.03
C HIS A 247 -5.65 18.29 6.20
N PHE A 248 -5.51 17.34 5.27
CA PHE A 248 -4.38 17.24 4.37
C PHE A 248 -4.17 18.53 3.55
N MET A 249 -5.22 19.09 2.98
CA MET A 249 -5.14 20.33 2.20
C MET A 249 -4.72 21.52 3.07
N ASN A 250 -5.17 21.58 4.32
CA ASN A 250 -4.78 22.62 5.26
C ASN A 250 -3.33 22.48 5.70
N THR A 251 -2.86 21.28 6.04
CA THR A 251 -1.44 21.00 6.36
C THR A 251 -0.53 21.33 5.18
N PHE A 252 -0.93 20.96 3.94
CA PHE A 252 -0.16 21.29 2.73
C PHE A 252 -0.21 22.77 2.35
N LYS A 253 -1.34 23.47 2.56
CA LYS A 253 -1.46 24.92 2.32
C LYS A 253 -0.74 25.74 3.37
N LYS A 254 -0.75 25.30 4.63
CA LYS A 254 -0.05 25.97 5.74
C LYS A 254 1.45 25.68 5.76
N GLY A 255 1.90 24.69 4.97
CA GLY A 255 3.31 24.31 4.91
C GLY A 255 3.83 23.87 6.27
N GLU A 256 2.97 23.27 7.10
CA GLU A 256 3.32 22.88 8.47
C GLU A 256 4.60 22.04 8.47
N VAL A 257 5.47 22.36 9.43
CA VAL A 257 6.75 21.70 9.54
C VAL A 257 6.53 20.24 9.95
N PRO A 258 7.09 19.26 9.23
CA PRO A 258 7.06 17.86 9.66
C PRO A 258 7.55 17.70 11.12
N ASP A 259 6.98 16.75 11.86
CA ASP A 259 7.36 16.48 13.25
C ASP A 259 8.84 16.06 13.38
N ASP A 260 9.38 15.42 12.34
CA ASP A 260 10.76 14.96 12.22
C ASP A 260 11.74 16.02 11.68
N ALA A 261 11.29 17.27 11.48
CA ALA A 261 12.16 18.32 11.00
C ALA A 261 13.27 18.66 12.00
N THR A 262 14.46 18.97 11.46
CA THR A 262 15.64 19.33 12.26
C THR A 262 15.36 20.54 13.13
N GLU A 263 15.50 20.39 14.46
CA GLU A 263 15.39 21.49 15.42
C GLU A 263 16.78 21.92 15.91
N VAL A 264 17.03 23.23 15.89
CA VAL A 264 18.27 23.84 16.38
C VAL A 264 17.98 24.94 17.39
N ARG A 265 18.83 25.05 18.40
CA ARG A 265 18.79 26.13 19.40
C ARG A 265 19.88 27.14 19.11
N ALA A 266 19.53 28.41 18.92
CA ALA A 266 20.46 29.48 18.55
C ALA A 266 20.29 30.72 19.42
N ASP A 267 21.36 31.50 19.60
CA ASP A 267 21.29 32.81 20.24
C ASP A 267 20.73 33.86 19.25
N LYS A 268 20.20 34.97 19.77
CA LYS A 268 19.74 36.08 18.94
C LYS A 268 20.88 36.67 18.10
N GLY A 269 20.58 37.02 16.85
CA GLY A 269 21.52 37.64 15.92
C GLY A 269 22.36 36.65 15.09
N VAL A 270 22.23 35.34 15.32
CA VAL A 270 22.86 34.30 14.49
C VAL A 270 22.22 34.28 13.10
N LYS A 271 23.02 34.08 12.06
CA LYS A 271 22.53 34.05 10.67
C LYS A 271 21.87 32.72 10.36
N LEU A 272 20.74 32.79 9.64
CA LEU A 272 20.01 31.60 9.20
C LEU A 272 20.85 30.70 8.27
N SER A 273 21.72 31.30 7.47
CA SER A 273 22.62 30.57 6.56
C SER A 273 23.65 29.71 7.29
N ASP A 274 24.10 30.13 8.47
CA ASP A 274 25.02 29.37 9.32
C ASP A 274 24.30 28.17 9.95
N LEU A 275 23.11 28.41 10.49
CA LEU A 275 22.27 27.35 11.08
C LEU A 275 21.86 26.29 10.06
N ALA A 276 21.51 26.69 8.83
CA ALA A 276 21.14 25.76 7.78
C ALA A 276 22.32 24.87 7.34
N LEU A 277 23.55 25.40 7.39
CA LEU A 277 24.77 24.67 7.08
C LEU A 277 25.13 23.70 8.20
N GLU A 278 25.08 24.14 9.46
CA GLU A 278 25.33 23.32 10.64
C GLU A 278 24.33 22.16 10.76
N ALA A 279 23.06 22.41 10.41
CA ALA A 279 22.01 21.41 10.35
C ALA A 279 22.15 20.43 9.17
N GLY A 280 23.15 20.62 8.29
CA GLY A 280 23.37 19.77 7.11
C GLY A 280 22.28 19.89 6.04
N LEU A 281 21.46 20.94 6.08
CA LEU A 281 20.35 21.14 5.14
C LEU A 281 20.81 21.78 3.83
N VAL A 282 21.95 22.45 3.84
CA VAL A 282 22.65 22.97 2.65
C VAL A 282 24.11 22.54 2.68
N ALA A 283 24.69 22.29 1.51
CA ALA A 283 26.09 21.88 1.37
C ALA A 283 27.07 23.04 1.49
N SER A 284 26.61 24.29 1.29
CA SER A 284 27.43 25.49 1.42
C SER A 284 26.59 26.75 1.63
N LYS A 285 27.20 27.82 2.16
CA LYS A 285 26.56 29.16 2.24
C LYS A 285 26.16 29.71 0.87
N GLY A 286 26.90 29.35 -0.19
CA GLY A 286 26.56 29.72 -1.56
C GLY A 286 25.28 29.04 -2.07
N GLU A 287 24.99 27.81 -1.64
CA GLU A 287 23.72 27.14 -1.92
C GLU A 287 22.56 27.85 -1.22
N PHE A 288 22.72 28.22 0.05
CA PHE A 288 21.71 28.97 0.79
C PHE A 288 21.37 30.30 0.09
N ARG A 289 22.39 31.06 -0.32
CA ARG A 289 22.19 32.34 -1.05
C ARG A 289 21.38 32.13 -2.33
N ARG A 290 21.72 31.12 -3.15
CA ARG A 290 20.96 30.79 -4.37
C ARG A 290 19.50 30.41 -4.07
N LEU A 291 19.27 29.69 -2.98
CA LEU A 291 17.91 29.35 -2.54
C LEU A 291 17.14 30.59 -2.10
N ALA A 292 17.75 31.50 -1.33
CA ALA A 292 17.11 32.73 -0.89
C ALA A 292 16.75 33.63 -2.09
N GLU A 293 17.69 33.87 -3.01
CA GLU A 293 17.48 34.64 -4.25
C GLU A 293 16.40 34.02 -5.15
N GLY A 294 16.36 32.67 -5.21
CA GLY A 294 15.37 31.91 -5.97
C GLY A 294 14.00 31.78 -5.30
N LYS A 295 13.71 32.52 -4.22
CA LYS A 295 12.49 32.39 -3.40
C LYS A 295 12.25 30.98 -2.84
N GLY A 296 13.33 30.22 -2.69
CA GLY A 296 13.34 28.87 -2.14
C GLY A 296 13.44 28.85 -0.61
N VAL A 297 13.71 29.97 0.05
CA VAL A 297 13.67 30.07 1.52
C VAL A 297 12.41 30.82 1.94
N SER A 298 11.58 30.22 2.78
CA SER A 298 10.33 30.82 3.25
C SER A 298 10.05 30.50 4.71
N GLU A 299 9.51 31.45 5.47
CA GLU A 299 8.98 31.20 6.81
C GLU A 299 7.71 30.33 6.71
N VAL A 300 7.64 29.32 7.58
CA VAL A 300 6.52 28.38 7.68
C VAL A 300 5.44 29.00 8.56
N GLY A 301 4.20 29.04 8.05
CA GLY A 301 3.05 29.67 8.73
C GLY A 301 2.47 30.86 7.95
N ASN A 302 3.29 31.84 7.59
CA ASN A 302 2.91 33.00 6.75
C ASN A 302 3.24 32.79 5.26
N GLY A 303 4.26 31.98 4.94
CA GLY A 303 4.72 31.75 3.57
C GLY A 303 5.57 32.88 3.00
N ASP A 304 6.02 33.82 3.82
CA ASP A 304 6.84 34.95 3.39
C ASP A 304 8.24 34.48 2.96
N ALA A 305 8.65 34.90 1.77
CA ALA A 305 9.95 34.54 1.22
C ALA A 305 11.07 35.32 1.92
N ILE A 306 12.07 34.61 2.45
CA ILE A 306 13.26 35.19 3.05
C ILE A 306 14.31 35.33 1.94
N LEU A 307 14.42 36.54 1.39
CA LEU A 307 15.36 36.84 0.28
C LEU A 307 16.74 37.27 0.78
N ASP A 308 16.85 37.68 2.04
CA ASP A 308 18.10 38.15 2.63
C ASP A 308 19.01 36.97 2.99
N SER A 309 20.13 36.83 2.28
CA SER A 309 21.14 35.80 2.57
C SER A 309 21.83 35.99 3.92
N GLU A 310 21.73 37.19 4.50
CA GLU A 310 22.29 37.60 5.78
C GLU A 310 21.24 37.67 6.90
N TYR A 311 20.04 37.12 6.66
CA TYR A 311 18.92 37.13 7.61
C TYR A 311 19.34 36.62 9.00
N LYS A 312 19.11 37.44 10.02
CA LYS A 312 19.43 37.15 11.41
C LYS A 312 18.19 36.70 12.19
N ILE A 313 18.38 35.68 13.03
CA ILE A 313 17.31 35.15 13.87
C ILE A 313 17.13 36.03 15.11
N GLU A 314 15.92 36.54 15.31
CA GLU A 314 15.55 37.38 16.46
C GLU A 314 14.47 36.75 17.34
N ARG A 315 13.75 35.75 16.81
CA ARG A 315 12.65 35.03 17.46
C ARG A 315 12.61 33.58 16.98
N ASP A 316 11.84 32.75 17.68
CA ASP A 316 11.50 31.41 17.19
C ASP A 316 10.91 31.50 15.80
N ILE A 317 11.45 30.68 14.90
CA ILE A 317 11.04 30.68 13.50
C ILE A 317 11.20 29.29 12.92
N ASP A 318 10.20 28.90 12.15
CA ASP A 318 10.21 27.68 11.38
C ASP A 318 10.42 28.05 9.91
N VAL A 319 11.43 27.48 9.25
CA VAL A 319 11.77 27.83 7.87
C VAL A 319 11.81 26.60 6.97
N ARG A 320 11.37 26.81 5.73
CA ARG A 320 11.44 25.82 4.65
C ARG A 320 12.53 26.24 3.67
N LEU A 321 13.46 25.31 3.38
CA LEU A 321 14.53 25.47 2.40
C LEU A 321 14.29 24.56 1.18
N GLY A 322 13.69 25.12 0.13
CA GLY A 322 13.27 24.41 -1.07
C GLY A 322 11.95 23.68 -0.85
N LYS A 323 11.80 22.47 -1.43
CA LYS A 323 10.52 21.74 -1.40
C LYS A 323 10.36 20.75 -0.24
N LYS A 324 11.46 20.26 0.35
CA LYS A 324 11.45 19.12 1.29
C LYS A 324 12.29 19.31 2.55
N ARG A 325 13.04 20.40 2.68
CA ARG A 325 13.93 20.62 3.84
C ARG A 325 13.30 21.65 4.75
N PHE A 326 13.29 21.34 6.05
CA PHE A 326 12.68 22.18 7.06
C PHE A 326 13.64 22.32 8.24
N LEU A 327 13.65 23.50 8.86
CA LEU A 327 14.46 23.81 10.03
C LEU A 327 13.58 24.54 11.06
N LYS A 328 13.47 23.96 12.26
CA LYS A 328 12.85 24.60 13.43
C LYS A 328 13.94 25.31 14.21
N VAL A 329 13.87 26.64 14.31
CA VAL A 329 14.83 27.43 15.11
C VAL A 329 14.14 27.86 16.40
N ARG A 330 14.77 27.56 17.53
CA ARG A 330 14.34 27.98 18.86
C ARG A 330 15.40 28.91 19.46
N VAL A 331 15.01 30.14 19.75
CA VAL A 331 15.89 31.17 20.30
C VAL A 331 16.07 30.95 21.79
N LYS A 332 17.33 30.98 22.26
CA LYS A 332 17.66 30.92 23.68
C LYS A 332 17.35 32.24 24.40
#